data_AF-A0A962DM13-F1
#
_entry.id   AF-A0A962DM13-F1
#
_cell.length_a   1.000
_cell.length_b   1.000
_cell.length_c   1.000
_cell.angle_alpha   90.00
_cell.angle_beta   90.00
_cell.angle_gamma   90.00
#
_symmetry.space_group_name_H-M   'P 1'
#
loop_
_entity.id
_entity.type
_entity.pdbx_description
1 polymer ?
#
loop_
_entity_poly.entity_id
_entity_poly.type
_entity_poly.pdbx_seq_one_letter_code
_entity_poly.pdbx_strand_id
1 'polypeptide(L)'
;MHMLIWVEFLLCAAMIAVAGVYLCRYGDAIARATGMGGTWVGLILLASVTSLPELVTGISSVSGAHAPNIAIGDVLGSAVVNLAMLVVLDIVRRTESVYTLVDRGHIISAAFGVALLALVAFGLLFEHVGRPPPIAHVGWFSPVILMVYLLGMRTVFQYEKRRMAEYLETTTSRDTTIDLGEAVFRYAAAAMVVLAAGIWLPFVSADLADSMGWERSFVGTIFVAAATSMPELVVTITSVRMGALDMAIGGLLGSNMFDAAIVA
;
A
#
# COMPACT_ATOMS: atom_id res chain seq x y z
N MET A 1 -8.48 6.76 -31.48
CA MET A 1 -8.29 5.72 -30.44
C MET A 1 -7.22 6.13 -29.43
N HIS A 2 -5.99 6.45 -29.85
CA HIS A 2 -4.91 6.88 -28.93
C HIS A 2 -5.26 8.02 -27.97
N MET A 3 -5.92 9.08 -28.46
CA MET A 3 -6.28 10.24 -27.61
C MET A 3 -7.28 9.88 -26.48
N LEU A 4 -8.14 8.88 -26.70
CA LEU A 4 -9.12 8.44 -25.69
C LEU A 4 -8.42 7.74 -24.52
N ILE A 5 -7.46 6.85 -24.81
CA ILE A 5 -6.71 6.10 -23.80
C ILE A 5 -5.88 7.04 -22.90
N TRP A 6 -5.26 8.06 -23.50
CA TRP A 6 -4.58 9.11 -22.72
C TRP A 6 -5.53 9.88 -21.80
N VAL A 7 -6.75 10.18 -22.28
CA VAL A 7 -7.77 10.85 -21.47
C VAL A 7 -8.22 9.96 -20.31
N GLU A 8 -8.44 8.67 -20.54
CA GLU A 8 -8.78 7.69 -19.50
C GLU A 8 -7.68 7.58 -18.46
N PHE A 9 -6.42 7.52 -18.88
CA PHE A 9 -5.26 7.44 -18.00
C PHE A 9 -5.16 8.69 -17.12
N LEU A 10 -5.24 9.88 -17.74
CA LEU A 10 -5.22 11.15 -17.03
C LEU A 10 -6.43 11.31 -16.09
N LEU A 11 -7.60 10.80 -16.48
CA LEU A 11 -8.79 10.81 -15.64
C LEU A 11 -8.59 9.93 -14.40
N CYS A 12 -8.08 8.71 -14.55
CA CYS A 12 -7.75 7.84 -13.42
C CYS A 12 -6.75 8.49 -12.48
N ALA A 13 -5.65 9.02 -13.03
CA ALA A 13 -4.63 9.72 -12.25
C ALA A 13 -5.21 10.94 -11.51
N ALA A 14 -6.08 11.72 -12.15
CA ALA A 14 -6.73 12.88 -11.54
C ALA A 14 -7.72 12.47 -10.43
N MET A 15 -8.51 11.41 -10.65
CA MET A 15 -9.42 10.87 -9.64
C MET A 15 -8.65 10.40 -8.40
N ILE A 16 -7.57 9.63 -8.60
CA ILE A 16 -6.69 9.19 -7.52
C ILE A 16 -6.06 10.40 -6.82
N ALA A 17 -5.53 11.37 -7.57
CA ALA A 17 -4.92 12.58 -7.02
C ALA A 17 -5.88 13.34 -6.09
N VAL A 18 -7.10 13.59 -6.55
CA VAL A 18 -8.10 14.34 -5.77
C VAL A 18 -8.62 13.51 -4.60
N ALA A 19 -8.99 12.25 -4.83
CA ALA A 19 -9.54 11.40 -3.78
C ALA A 19 -8.49 11.04 -2.71
N GLY A 20 -7.23 10.84 -3.10
CA GLY A 20 -6.11 10.59 -2.20
C GLY A 20 -5.88 11.72 -1.20
N VAL A 21 -6.12 12.98 -1.59
CA VAL A 21 -6.09 14.13 -0.66
C VAL A 21 -7.13 13.99 0.44
N TYR A 22 -8.36 13.65 0.07
CA TYR A 22 -9.44 13.43 1.03
C TYR A 22 -9.20 12.17 1.87
N LEU A 23 -8.67 11.11 1.26
CA LEU A 23 -8.32 9.87 1.95
C LEU A 23 -7.32 10.12 3.09
N CYS A 24 -6.25 10.87 2.82
CA CYS A 24 -5.27 11.25 3.84
C CYS A 24 -5.89 12.12 4.93
N ARG A 25 -6.69 13.12 4.54
CA ARG A 25 -7.30 14.07 5.47
C ARG A 25 -8.27 13.41 6.43
N TYR A 26 -9.13 12.53 5.93
CA TYR A 26 -10.09 11.81 6.76
C TYR A 26 -9.44 10.65 7.51
N GLY A 27 -8.38 10.03 6.96
CA GLY A 27 -7.54 9.09 7.70
C GLY A 27 -6.92 9.72 8.94
N ASP A 28 -6.31 10.90 8.80
CA ASP A 28 -5.76 11.66 9.92
C ASP A 28 -6.83 12.12 10.92
N ALA A 29 -8.03 12.47 10.44
CA ALA A 29 -9.17 12.76 11.32
C ALA A 29 -9.59 11.51 12.13
N ILE A 30 -9.63 10.34 11.50
CA ILE A 30 -9.89 9.05 12.19
C ILE A 30 -8.79 8.78 13.22
N ALA A 31 -7.51 9.00 12.89
CA ALA A 31 -6.40 8.83 13.82
C ALA A 31 -6.62 9.65 15.11
N ARG A 32 -6.94 10.94 14.95
CA ARG A 32 -7.19 11.86 16.07
C ARG A 32 -8.44 11.51 16.87
N ALA A 33 -9.54 11.14 16.21
CA ALA A 33 -10.80 10.78 16.86
C ALA A 33 -10.73 9.44 17.61
N THR A 34 -10.00 8.45 17.07
CA THR A 34 -9.86 7.13 17.69
C THR A 34 -8.72 7.04 18.70
N GLY A 35 -7.80 8.01 18.71
CA GLY A 35 -6.58 7.92 19.48
C GLY A 35 -5.65 6.82 19.00
N MET A 36 -5.53 6.70 17.69
CA MET A 36 -4.52 5.88 17.04
C MET A 36 -3.43 6.77 16.44
N GLY A 37 -2.20 6.26 16.38
CA GLY A 37 -1.07 6.96 15.76
C GLY A 37 -1.20 7.04 14.24
N GLY A 38 -0.57 8.05 13.64
CA GLY A 38 -0.50 8.22 12.18
C GLY A 38 0.10 6.99 11.49
N THR A 39 1.13 6.38 12.10
CA THR A 39 1.73 5.11 11.63
C THR A 39 0.70 4.01 11.46
N TRP A 40 -0.20 3.84 12.45
CA TRP A 40 -1.21 2.80 12.39
C TRP A 40 -2.26 3.06 11.32
N VAL A 41 -2.73 4.30 11.20
CA VAL A 41 -3.67 4.70 10.15
C VAL A 41 -3.05 4.53 8.76
N GLY A 42 -1.78 4.91 8.60
CA GLY A 42 -1.03 4.64 7.37
C GLY A 42 -0.99 3.15 7.07
N LEU A 43 -0.54 2.36 8.04
CA LEU A 43 -0.25 0.94 7.86
C LEU A 43 -1.48 0.05 7.67
N ILE A 44 -2.63 0.42 8.24
CA ILE A 44 -3.86 -0.37 8.07
C ILE A 44 -4.81 0.30 7.10
N LEU A 45 -5.21 1.54 7.35
CA LEU A 45 -6.27 2.16 6.57
C LEU A 45 -5.78 2.53 5.17
N LEU A 46 -4.74 3.38 5.08
CA LEU A 46 -4.23 3.85 3.79
C LEU A 46 -3.70 2.67 2.95
N ALA A 47 -2.82 1.86 3.53
CA ALA A 47 -2.22 0.71 2.85
C ALA A 47 -3.27 -0.26 2.30
N SER A 48 -4.32 -0.58 3.06
CA SER A 48 -5.38 -1.47 2.56
C SER A 48 -6.09 -0.86 1.35
N VAL A 49 -6.36 0.44 1.36
CA VAL A 49 -7.06 1.10 0.25
C VAL A 49 -6.18 1.20 -0.99
N THR A 50 -4.91 1.56 -0.81
CA THR A 50 -4.01 1.78 -1.95
C THR A 50 -3.54 0.48 -2.57
N SER A 51 -3.43 -0.61 -1.80
CA SER A 51 -2.95 -1.94 -2.25
C SER A 51 -4.05 -2.93 -2.65
N LEU A 52 -5.31 -2.52 -2.59
CA LEU A 52 -6.45 -3.29 -3.11
C LEU A 52 -6.45 -3.46 -4.65
N PRO A 53 -6.04 -2.47 -5.47
CA PRO A 53 -5.78 -2.64 -6.89
C PRO A 53 -4.81 -3.77 -7.21
N GLU A 54 -3.72 -3.91 -6.45
CA GLU A 54 -2.76 -5.01 -6.55
C GLU A 54 -3.42 -6.34 -6.20
N LEU A 55 -4.28 -6.39 -5.17
CA LEU A 55 -5.02 -7.60 -4.83
C LEU A 55 -5.92 -8.04 -5.99
N VAL A 56 -6.63 -7.09 -6.61
CA VAL A 56 -7.49 -7.37 -7.76
C VAL A 56 -6.66 -7.83 -8.96
N THR A 57 -5.51 -7.20 -9.21
CA THR A 57 -4.58 -7.57 -10.29
C THR A 57 -3.99 -8.96 -10.06
N GLY A 58 -3.58 -9.27 -8.82
CA GLY A 58 -3.10 -10.58 -8.40
C GLY A 58 -4.15 -11.68 -8.59
N ILE A 59 -5.36 -11.48 -8.07
CA ILE A 59 -6.46 -12.45 -8.23
C ILE A 59 -6.82 -12.64 -9.70
N SER A 60 -6.96 -11.55 -10.47
CA SER A 60 -7.40 -11.60 -11.87
C SER A 60 -6.35 -12.26 -12.77
N SER A 61 -5.06 -12.03 -12.51
CA SER A 61 -3.99 -12.64 -13.29
C SER A 61 -3.88 -14.15 -13.04
N VAL A 62 -4.10 -14.63 -11.81
CA VAL A 62 -4.09 -16.07 -11.50
C VAL A 62 -5.37 -16.77 -11.98
N SER A 63 -6.54 -16.23 -11.64
CA SER A 63 -7.83 -16.91 -11.87
C SER A 63 -8.39 -16.71 -13.29
N GLY A 64 -8.23 -15.52 -13.86
CA GLY A 64 -8.73 -15.18 -15.18
C GLY A 64 -7.68 -15.38 -16.27
N ALA A 65 -6.53 -14.72 -16.13
CA ALA A 65 -5.50 -14.70 -17.18
C ALA A 65 -4.57 -15.93 -17.17
N HIS A 66 -4.64 -16.79 -16.14
CA HIS A 66 -3.77 -17.96 -15.97
C HIS A 66 -2.27 -17.61 -16.04
N ALA A 67 -1.91 -16.43 -15.56
CA ALA A 67 -0.58 -15.83 -15.63
C ALA A 67 -0.05 -15.46 -14.23
N PRO A 68 0.28 -16.45 -13.37
CA PRO A 68 0.70 -16.22 -11.98
C PRO A 68 1.99 -15.40 -11.86
N ASN A 69 2.84 -15.38 -12.89
CA ASN A 69 4.03 -14.53 -12.93
C ASN A 69 3.69 -13.03 -12.91
N ILE A 70 2.51 -12.63 -13.42
CA ILE A 70 2.06 -11.24 -13.36
C ILE A 70 1.70 -10.87 -11.92
N ALA A 71 1.00 -11.74 -11.18
CA ALA A 71 0.69 -11.50 -9.77
C ALA A 71 1.95 -11.30 -8.92
N ILE A 72 2.94 -12.19 -9.07
CA ILE A 72 4.20 -12.11 -8.33
C ILE A 72 4.99 -10.85 -8.76
N GLY A 73 5.03 -10.57 -10.07
CA GLY A 73 5.73 -9.42 -10.62
C GLY A 73 5.13 -8.08 -10.16
N ASP A 74 3.80 -7.97 -10.11
CA ASP A 74 3.08 -6.79 -9.65
C ASP A 74 3.35 -6.52 -8.16
N VAL A 75 3.19 -7.54 -7.30
CA VAL A 75 3.48 -7.41 -5.85
C VAL A 75 4.94 -7.04 -5.58
N LEU A 76 5.89 -7.78 -6.16
CA LEU A 76 7.32 -7.49 -5.92
C LEU A 76 7.74 -6.16 -6.54
N GLY A 77 7.15 -5.79 -7.69
CA GLY A 77 7.34 -4.51 -8.34
C GLY A 77 6.83 -3.36 -7.47
N SER A 78 5.60 -3.43 -6.97
CA SER A 78 5.01 -2.43 -6.06
C SER A 78 5.85 -2.29 -4.79
N ALA A 79 6.35 -3.38 -4.22
CA ALA A 79 7.25 -3.32 -3.07
C ALA A 79 8.55 -2.54 -3.35
N VAL A 80 9.15 -2.72 -4.54
CA VAL A 80 10.34 -1.94 -4.96
C VAL A 80 9.97 -0.47 -5.17
N VAL A 81 8.84 -0.19 -5.81
CA VAL A 81 8.36 1.18 -6.03
C VAL A 81 8.10 1.88 -4.70
N ASN A 82 7.43 1.24 -3.74
CA ASN A 82 7.17 1.78 -2.39
C ASN A 82 8.47 2.10 -1.63
N LEU A 83 9.50 1.26 -1.74
CA LEU A 83 10.81 1.57 -1.17
C LEU A 83 11.49 2.74 -1.89
N ALA A 84 11.36 2.83 -3.22
CA ALA A 84 11.85 3.98 -3.98
C ALA A 84 11.10 5.28 -3.60
N MET A 85 9.83 5.20 -3.20
CA MET A 85 9.09 6.36 -2.71
C MET A 85 9.65 6.93 -1.41
N LEU A 86 10.36 6.16 -0.58
CA LEU A 86 11.06 6.71 0.59
C LEU A 86 12.15 7.71 0.16
N VAL A 87 12.81 7.49 -0.98
CA VAL A 87 13.77 8.44 -1.56
C VAL A 87 13.05 9.71 -2.03
N VAL A 88 11.89 9.55 -2.67
CA VAL A 88 11.04 10.70 -3.07
C VAL A 88 10.63 11.51 -1.84
N LEU A 89 10.29 10.83 -0.74
CA LEU A 89 9.93 11.45 0.53
C LEU A 89 11.05 12.34 1.08
N ASP A 90 12.28 11.85 1.04
CA ASP A 90 13.49 12.56 1.45
C ASP A 90 13.69 13.84 0.62
N ILE A 91 13.55 13.72 -0.71
CA ILE A 91 13.66 14.83 -1.67
C ILE A 91 12.57 15.87 -1.45
N VAL A 92 11.33 15.45 -1.20
CA VAL A 92 10.18 16.35 -1.02
C VAL A 92 10.30 17.13 0.30
N ARG A 93 10.79 16.49 1.37
CA ARG A 93 10.87 17.14 2.69
C ARG A 93 11.95 18.22 2.76
N ARG A 94 13.08 18.03 2.06
CA ARG A 94 14.23 18.96 1.95
C ARG A 94 14.93 19.39 3.25
N THR A 95 14.33 19.21 4.42
CA THR A 95 14.81 19.80 5.70
C THR A 95 15.67 18.85 6.53
N GLU A 96 15.28 17.59 6.67
CA GLU A 96 16.11 16.53 7.29
C GLU A 96 15.68 15.18 6.71
N SER A 97 16.52 14.18 6.87
CA SER A 97 16.28 12.87 6.27
C SER A 97 15.12 12.14 6.94
N VAL A 98 14.36 11.38 6.17
CA VAL A 98 13.31 10.49 6.68
C VAL A 98 13.87 9.53 7.74
N TYR A 99 15.09 9.01 7.52
CA TYR A 99 15.73 8.05 8.40
C TYR A 99 15.99 8.56 9.82
N THR A 100 16.11 9.88 10.02
CA THR A 100 16.33 10.46 11.35
C THR A 100 15.04 10.63 12.16
N LEU A 101 13.88 10.44 11.53
CA LEU A 101 12.55 10.67 12.10
C LEU A 101 11.75 9.37 12.29
N VAL A 102 12.33 8.25 11.85
CA VAL A 102 11.73 6.92 11.97
C VAL A 102 11.53 6.59 13.45
N ASP A 103 10.27 6.49 13.87
CA ASP A 103 9.93 6.00 15.22
C ASP A 103 10.10 4.47 15.27
N ARG A 104 10.18 3.89 16.48
CA ARG A 104 10.26 2.42 16.62
C ARG A 104 9.06 1.71 15.99
N GLY A 105 7.90 2.36 15.93
CA GLY A 105 6.73 1.83 15.21
C GLY A 105 7.04 1.51 13.75
N HIS A 106 7.71 2.43 13.05
CA HIS A 106 8.15 2.22 11.66
C HIS A 106 9.22 1.13 11.55
N ILE A 107 10.16 1.05 12.51
CA ILE A 107 11.19 -0.01 12.53
C ILE A 107 10.54 -1.39 12.64
N ILE A 108 9.53 -1.54 13.52
CA ILE A 108 8.78 -2.80 13.68
C ILE A 108 8.10 -3.16 12.35
N SER A 109 7.39 -2.22 11.72
CA SER A 109 6.72 -2.45 10.44
C SER A 109 7.72 -2.85 9.34
N ALA A 110 8.85 -2.15 9.25
CA ALA A 110 9.90 -2.46 8.28
C ALA A 110 10.49 -3.86 8.52
N ALA A 111 10.73 -4.25 9.77
CA ALA A 111 11.24 -5.57 10.11
C ALA A 111 10.27 -6.69 9.69
N PHE A 112 8.97 -6.52 9.94
CA PHE A 112 7.96 -7.48 9.48
C PHE A 112 7.84 -7.49 7.95
N GLY A 113 7.89 -6.33 7.28
CA GLY A 113 7.91 -6.24 5.82
C GLY A 113 9.09 -6.98 5.20
N VAL A 114 10.29 -6.80 5.74
CA VAL A 114 11.49 -7.55 5.30
C VAL A 114 11.34 -9.05 5.55
N ALA A 115 10.83 -9.45 6.72
CA ALA A 115 10.60 -10.86 7.04
C ALA A 115 9.58 -11.52 6.08
N LEU A 116 8.51 -10.80 5.73
CA LEU A 116 7.50 -11.26 4.77
C LEU A 116 8.07 -11.41 3.36
N LEU A 117 8.78 -10.38 2.86
CA LEU A 117 9.43 -10.45 1.54
C LEU A 117 10.48 -11.56 1.48
N ALA A 118 11.25 -11.77 2.55
CA ALA A 118 12.19 -12.87 2.65
C ALA A 118 11.50 -14.23 2.61
N LEU A 119 10.34 -14.37 3.25
CA LEU A 119 9.54 -15.59 3.23
C LEU A 119 8.95 -15.88 1.84
N VAL A 120 8.47 -14.84 1.14
CA VAL A 120 8.05 -14.94 -0.26
C VAL A 120 9.21 -15.41 -1.15
N ALA A 121 10.37 -14.74 -1.05
CA ALA A 121 11.56 -15.10 -1.83
C ALA A 121 12.02 -16.53 -1.54
N PHE A 122 12.03 -16.93 -0.27
CA PHE A 122 12.38 -18.29 0.13
C PHE A 122 11.38 -19.32 -0.41
N GLY A 123 10.08 -19.02 -0.40
CA GLY A 123 9.05 -19.87 -1.00
C GLY A 123 9.29 -20.12 -2.50
N LEU A 124 9.60 -19.06 -3.25
CA LEU A 124 9.90 -19.16 -4.69
C LEU A 124 11.17 -19.98 -4.98
N LEU A 125 12.23 -19.82 -4.17
CA LEU A 125 13.48 -20.57 -4.33
C LEU A 125 13.30 -22.04 -3.95
N PHE A 126 12.57 -22.33 -2.87
CA PHE A 126 12.38 -23.69 -2.36
C PHE A 126 11.56 -24.56 -3.32
N GLU A 127 10.65 -23.96 -4.08
CA GLU A 127 9.87 -24.64 -5.11
C GLU A 127 10.74 -25.30 -6.20
N HIS A 128 11.95 -24.81 -6.41
CA HIS A 128 12.90 -25.35 -7.40
C HIS A 128 13.76 -26.53 -6.88
N VAL A 129 13.78 -26.79 -5.57
CA VAL A 129 14.77 -27.71 -4.94
C VAL A 129 14.17 -29.06 -4.49
N GLY A 130 12.85 -29.21 -4.47
CA GLY A 130 12.20 -30.49 -4.16
C GLY A 130 10.90 -30.30 -3.39
N ARG A 131 9.78 -30.43 -4.09
CA ARG A 131 8.45 -30.09 -3.60
C ARG A 131 7.85 -31.23 -2.76
N PRO A 132 7.45 -31.01 -1.49
CA PRO A 132 6.39 -31.82 -0.90
C PRO A 132 5.07 -31.50 -1.65
N PRO A 133 4.17 -32.48 -1.85
CA PRO A 133 2.89 -32.23 -2.51
C PRO A 133 2.13 -31.09 -1.78
N PRO A 134 1.47 -30.18 -2.51
CA PRO A 134 0.71 -29.10 -1.90
C PRO A 134 -0.44 -29.68 -1.04
N ILE A 135 -0.71 -29.05 0.09
CA ILE A 135 -1.83 -29.43 0.95
C ILE A 135 -3.07 -28.70 0.42
N ALA A 136 -4.02 -29.45 -0.15
CA ALA A 136 -5.28 -28.88 -0.64
C ALA A 136 -5.10 -27.67 -1.59
N HIS A 137 -4.13 -27.76 -2.50
CA HIS A 137 -3.75 -26.70 -3.47
C HIS A 137 -3.08 -25.44 -2.88
N VAL A 138 -2.84 -25.39 -1.55
CA VAL A 138 -2.15 -24.28 -0.89
C VAL A 138 -0.66 -24.60 -0.71
N GLY A 139 0.20 -23.61 -1.00
CA GLY A 139 1.63 -23.71 -0.77
C GLY A 139 1.95 -23.74 0.73
N TRP A 140 2.98 -24.49 1.12
CA TRP A 140 3.38 -24.61 2.54
C TRP A 140 3.75 -23.26 3.19
N PHE A 141 4.17 -22.28 2.39
CA PHE A 141 4.57 -20.96 2.86
C PHE A 141 3.38 -20.00 3.04
N SER A 142 2.26 -20.18 2.33
CA SER A 142 1.10 -19.28 2.38
C SER A 142 0.53 -19.10 3.80
N PRO A 143 0.25 -20.17 4.58
CA PRO A 143 -0.24 -20.01 5.95
C PRO A 143 0.78 -19.30 6.85
N VAL A 144 2.07 -19.51 6.61
CA VAL A 144 3.15 -18.88 7.40
C VAL A 144 3.23 -17.39 7.08
N ILE A 145 3.13 -17.00 5.80
CA ILE A 145 3.09 -15.60 5.37
C ILE A 145 1.92 -14.87 6.03
N LEU A 146 0.70 -15.43 5.94
CA LEU A 146 -0.48 -14.85 6.58
C LEU A 146 -0.33 -14.76 8.10
N MET A 147 0.23 -15.77 8.74
CA MET A 147 0.49 -15.76 10.19
C MET A 147 1.46 -14.64 10.58
N VAL A 148 2.57 -14.49 9.84
CA VAL A 148 3.57 -13.43 10.08
C VAL A 148 2.98 -12.05 9.82
N TYR A 149 2.16 -11.90 8.77
CA TYR A 149 1.45 -10.66 8.47
C TYR A 149 0.51 -10.25 9.60
N LEU A 150 -0.35 -11.18 10.06
CA LEU A 150 -1.28 -10.93 11.17
C LEU A 150 -0.52 -10.64 12.48
N LEU A 151 0.58 -11.34 12.74
CA LEU A 151 1.45 -11.08 13.89
C LEU A 151 2.08 -9.69 13.82
N GLY A 152 2.57 -9.28 12.64
CA GLY A 152 3.12 -7.94 12.41
C GLY A 152 2.08 -6.86 12.65
N MET A 153 0.92 -6.98 12.02
CA MET A 153 -0.23 -6.07 12.19
C MET A 153 -0.64 -5.94 13.66
N ARG A 154 -0.75 -7.07 14.38
CA ARG A 154 -1.08 -7.08 15.81
C ARG A 154 0.00 -6.42 16.65
N THR A 155 1.28 -6.67 16.36
CA THR A 155 2.42 -6.10 17.09
C THR A 155 2.47 -4.58 16.94
N VAL A 156 2.33 -4.08 15.70
CA VAL A 156 2.32 -2.63 15.41
C VAL A 156 1.11 -1.96 16.06
N PHE A 157 -0.08 -2.55 15.97
CA PHE A 157 -1.28 -2.02 16.63
C PHE A 157 -1.09 -1.89 18.14
N GLN A 158 -0.56 -2.93 18.79
CA GLN A 158 -0.33 -2.90 20.24
C GLN A 158 0.73 -1.87 20.64
N TYR A 159 1.78 -1.71 19.84
CA TYR A 159 2.81 -0.69 20.06
C TYR A 159 2.22 0.73 19.95
N GLU A 160 1.53 1.04 18.85
CA GLU A 160 0.95 2.35 18.60
C GLU A 160 -0.13 2.72 19.61
N LYS A 161 -0.97 1.76 20.00
CA LYS A 161 -1.99 1.97 21.03
C LYS A 161 -1.39 2.33 22.39
N ARG A 162 -0.30 1.65 22.80
CA ARG A 162 0.41 1.95 24.05
C ARG A 162 1.05 3.33 24.01
N ARG A 163 1.74 3.66 22.93
CA ARG A 163 2.38 4.97 22.73
C ARG A 163 1.37 6.12 22.77
N MET A 164 0.22 5.94 22.12
CA MET A 164 -0.81 6.99 22.10
C MET A 164 -1.51 7.16 23.45
N ALA A 165 -1.69 6.08 24.23
CA ALA A 165 -2.21 6.18 25.60
C ALA A 165 -1.29 7.03 26.49
N GLU A 166 0.03 6.82 26.40
CA GLU A 166 1.04 7.59 27.14
C GLU A 166 1.08 9.07 26.72
N TYR A 167 0.90 9.36 25.42
CA TYR A 167 0.78 10.73 24.91
C TYR A 167 -0.50 11.44 25.38
N LEU A 168 -1.62 10.71 25.50
CA LEU A 168 -2.90 11.27 25.93
C LEU A 168 -2.95 11.50 27.44
N GLU A 169 -2.29 10.68 28.25
CA GLU A 169 -2.15 10.91 29.70
C GLU A 169 -1.36 12.20 30.00
N THR A 170 -0.46 12.59 29.10
CA THR A 170 0.39 13.77 29.26
C THR A 170 -0.18 15.05 28.63
N THR A 171 -1.25 14.95 27.83
CA THR A 171 -1.85 16.09 27.12
C THR A 171 -3.35 16.22 27.41
N THR A 172 -3.73 17.25 28.18
CA THR A 172 -5.13 17.57 28.47
C THR A 172 -5.78 18.27 27.27
N SER A 173 -6.83 17.67 26.71
CA SER A 173 -7.71 18.15 25.62
C SER A 173 -7.29 17.78 24.18
N ARG A 174 -8.21 17.10 23.49
CA ARG A 174 -8.29 17.04 22.03
C ARG A 174 -9.50 17.83 21.60
N ASP A 175 -9.28 18.90 20.85
CA ASP A 175 -10.33 19.56 20.10
C ASP A 175 -10.47 18.83 18.76
N THR A 176 -11.29 17.78 18.73
CA THR A 176 -11.65 17.10 17.48
C THR A 176 -12.83 17.82 16.86
N THR A 177 -12.56 18.53 15.75
CA THR A 177 -13.55 19.37 15.06
C THR A 177 -14.53 18.60 14.18
N ILE A 178 -14.31 17.29 13.95
CA ILE A 178 -15.13 16.44 13.08
C ILE A 178 -15.57 15.20 13.87
N ASP A 179 -16.85 14.84 13.74
CA ASP A 179 -17.40 13.60 14.29
C ASP A 179 -16.77 12.36 13.64
N LEU A 180 -16.55 11.30 14.43
CA LEU A 180 -15.92 10.07 13.93
C LEU A 180 -16.74 9.42 12.82
N GLY A 181 -18.08 9.44 12.92
CA GLY A 181 -18.97 8.88 11.91
C GLY A 181 -18.82 9.60 10.57
N GLU A 182 -18.78 10.93 10.59
CA GLU A 182 -18.56 11.75 9.40
C GLU A 182 -17.17 11.52 8.79
N ALA A 183 -16.13 11.41 9.62
CA ALA A 183 -14.78 11.11 9.15
C ALA A 183 -14.70 9.74 8.46
N VAL A 184 -15.29 8.71 9.06
CA VAL A 184 -15.34 7.35 8.49
C VAL A 184 -16.12 7.32 7.17
N PHE A 185 -17.28 7.97 7.11
CA PHE A 185 -18.09 8.02 5.89
C PHE A 185 -17.33 8.68 4.73
N ARG A 186 -16.71 9.84 4.98
CA ARG A 186 -15.97 10.58 3.96
C ARG A 186 -14.67 9.87 3.57
N TYR A 187 -14.01 9.20 4.52
CA TYR A 187 -12.89 8.31 4.24
C TYR A 187 -13.31 7.17 3.30
N ALA A 188 -14.41 6.48 3.60
CA ALA A 188 -14.92 5.38 2.79
C ALA A 188 -15.32 5.84 1.37
N ALA A 189 -15.92 7.03 1.23
CA ALA A 189 -16.24 7.61 -0.07
C ALA A 189 -14.98 7.90 -0.90
N ALA A 190 -13.96 8.51 -0.28
CA ALA A 190 -12.67 8.75 -0.93
C ALA A 190 -11.98 7.43 -1.31
N ALA A 191 -12.01 6.44 -0.41
CA ALA A 191 -11.45 5.11 -0.64
C ALA A 191 -12.12 4.45 -1.86
N MET A 192 -13.44 4.49 -1.95
CA MET A 192 -14.18 3.96 -3.10
C MET A 192 -13.73 4.56 -4.44
N VAL A 193 -13.45 5.87 -4.48
CA VAL A 193 -12.95 6.53 -5.71
C VAL A 193 -11.52 6.08 -6.02
N VAL A 194 -10.64 6.04 -5.02
CA VAL A 194 -9.26 5.55 -5.20
C VAL A 194 -9.27 4.10 -5.67
N LEU A 195 -10.11 3.25 -5.11
CA LEU A 195 -10.25 1.84 -5.49
C LEU A 195 -10.78 1.69 -6.91
N ALA A 196 -11.87 2.38 -7.26
CA ALA A 196 -12.44 2.28 -8.59
C ALA A 196 -11.44 2.74 -9.67
N ALA A 197 -10.77 3.87 -9.43
CA ALA A 197 -9.76 4.40 -10.33
C ALA A 197 -8.51 3.52 -10.37
N GLY A 198 -8.04 3.03 -9.22
CA GLY A 198 -6.87 2.17 -9.10
C GLY A 198 -7.06 0.80 -9.73
N ILE A 199 -8.25 0.21 -9.64
CA ILE A 199 -8.60 -1.05 -10.33
C ILE A 199 -8.69 -0.84 -11.84
N TRP A 200 -9.20 0.31 -12.30
CA TRP A 200 -9.33 0.59 -13.73
C TRP A 200 -7.98 0.91 -14.38
N LEU A 201 -7.10 1.59 -13.65
CA LEU A 201 -5.81 2.09 -14.12
C LEU A 201 -4.89 1.01 -14.77
N PRO A 202 -4.67 -0.19 -14.22
CA PRO A 202 -3.84 -1.22 -14.86
C PRO A 202 -4.34 -1.63 -16.25
N PHE A 203 -5.66 -1.67 -16.47
CA PHE A 203 -6.24 -1.98 -17.79
C PHE A 203 -5.97 -0.86 -18.79
N VAL A 204 -6.20 0.39 -18.39
CA VAL A 204 -5.91 1.57 -19.22
C VAL A 204 -4.42 1.66 -19.54
N SER A 205 -3.56 1.33 -18.58
CA SER A 205 -2.12 1.25 -18.77
C SER A 205 -1.72 0.16 -19.78
N ALA A 206 -2.32 -1.02 -19.71
CA ALA A 206 -2.06 -2.08 -20.69
C ALA A 206 -2.46 -1.64 -22.11
N ASP A 207 -3.66 -1.09 -22.28
CA ASP A 207 -4.15 -0.57 -23.57
C ASP A 207 -3.25 0.56 -24.11
N LEU A 208 -2.79 1.44 -23.23
CA LEU A 208 -1.90 2.54 -23.58
C LEU A 208 -0.58 2.01 -24.13
N ALA A 209 0.01 1.05 -23.44
CA ALA A 209 1.29 0.48 -23.80
C ALA A 209 1.25 -0.33 -25.10
N ASP A 210 0.18 -1.11 -25.31
CA ASP A 210 -0.07 -1.80 -26.58
C ASP A 210 -0.20 -0.78 -27.73
N SER A 211 -0.87 0.34 -27.49
CA SER A 211 -1.01 1.41 -28.50
C SER A 211 0.31 2.11 -28.83
N MET A 212 1.27 2.09 -27.91
CA MET A 212 2.62 2.67 -28.08
C MET A 212 3.64 1.65 -28.64
N GLY A 213 3.23 0.39 -28.84
CA GLY A 213 4.09 -0.68 -29.34
C GLY A 213 5.15 -1.14 -28.34
N TRP A 214 4.89 -1.02 -27.04
CA TRP A 214 5.83 -1.47 -26.01
C TRP A 214 5.88 -3.00 -25.92
N GLU A 215 7.04 -3.54 -25.53
CA GLU A 215 7.19 -4.98 -25.33
C GLU A 215 6.36 -5.45 -24.13
N ARG A 216 5.55 -6.50 -24.33
CA ARG A 216 4.65 -7.07 -23.30
C ARG A 216 5.33 -7.34 -21.95
N SER A 217 6.60 -7.75 -21.96
CA SER A 217 7.37 -7.98 -20.74
C SER A 217 7.66 -6.71 -19.95
N PHE A 218 7.97 -5.59 -20.62
CA PHE A 218 8.18 -4.28 -19.99
C PHE A 218 6.86 -3.72 -19.42
N VAL A 219 5.77 -3.87 -20.18
CA VAL A 219 4.44 -3.41 -19.78
C VAL A 219 3.96 -4.13 -18.53
N GLY A 220 4.00 -5.46 -18.53
CA GLY A 220 3.45 -6.29 -17.45
C GLY A 220 4.25 -6.28 -16.15
N THR A 221 5.46 -5.72 -16.12
CA THR A 221 6.33 -5.76 -14.93
C THR A 221 6.63 -4.39 -14.33
N ILE A 222 6.94 -3.38 -15.15
CA ILE A 222 7.36 -2.06 -14.66
C ILE A 222 6.24 -1.05 -14.86
N PHE A 223 5.63 -1.02 -16.04
CA PHE A 223 4.62 0.01 -16.32
C PHE A 223 3.32 -0.21 -15.55
N VAL A 224 2.82 -1.45 -15.55
CA VAL A 224 1.63 -1.81 -14.76
C VAL A 224 1.90 -1.60 -13.27
N ALA A 225 3.02 -2.10 -12.74
CA ALA A 225 3.41 -1.89 -11.34
C ALA A 225 3.51 -0.40 -10.98
N ALA A 226 4.13 0.42 -11.83
CA ALA A 226 4.22 1.86 -11.60
C ALA A 226 2.83 2.54 -11.63
N ALA A 227 1.90 2.01 -12.43
CA ALA A 227 0.55 2.53 -12.51
C ALA A 227 -0.28 2.08 -11.29
N THR A 228 -0.20 0.82 -10.87
CA THR A 228 -0.88 0.31 -9.67
C THR A 228 -0.38 1.00 -8.41
N SER A 229 0.90 1.41 -8.34
CA SER A 229 1.43 2.22 -7.23
C SER A 229 1.12 3.74 -7.29
N MET A 230 0.29 4.21 -8.24
CA MET A 230 -0.11 5.63 -8.28
C MET A 230 -0.90 6.10 -7.04
N PRO A 231 -1.88 5.33 -6.52
CA PRO A 231 -2.54 5.62 -5.26
C PRO A 231 -1.56 5.85 -4.10
N GLU A 232 -0.61 4.94 -3.92
CA GLU A 232 0.47 5.02 -2.92
C GLU A 232 1.25 6.30 -3.07
N LEU A 233 1.68 6.65 -4.29
CA LEU A 233 2.47 7.84 -4.55
C LEU A 233 1.71 9.12 -4.18
N VAL A 234 0.46 9.23 -4.60
CA VAL A 234 -0.41 10.37 -4.31
C VAL A 234 -0.61 10.50 -2.80
N VAL A 235 -0.97 9.41 -2.13
CA VAL A 235 -1.27 9.39 -0.69
C VAL A 235 -0.01 9.70 0.12
N THR A 236 1.14 9.19 -0.30
CA THR A 236 2.45 9.44 0.32
C THR A 236 2.84 10.91 0.22
N ILE A 237 2.81 11.49 -0.98
CA ILE A 237 3.13 12.91 -1.19
C ILE A 237 2.15 13.80 -0.43
N THR A 238 0.87 13.47 -0.47
CA THR A 238 -0.19 14.21 0.25
C THR A 238 0.06 14.19 1.75
N SER A 239 0.30 13.01 2.32
CA SER A 239 0.54 12.84 3.76
C SER A 239 1.71 13.70 4.23
N VAL A 240 2.81 13.73 3.47
CA VAL A 240 3.95 14.61 3.78
C VAL A 240 3.63 16.09 3.65
N ARG A 241 2.90 16.49 2.59
CA ARG A 241 2.47 17.89 2.44
C ARG A 241 1.53 18.35 3.55
N MET A 242 0.80 17.42 4.15
CA MET A 242 -0.05 17.66 5.32
C MET A 242 0.72 17.63 6.65
N GLY A 243 2.03 17.36 6.64
CA GLY A 243 2.84 17.21 7.85
C GLY A 243 2.68 15.86 8.56
N ALA A 244 1.93 14.91 7.98
CA ALA A 244 1.66 13.59 8.52
C ALA A 244 2.70 12.57 8.03
N LEU A 245 3.99 12.79 8.35
CA LEU A 245 5.09 11.92 7.94
C LEU A 245 4.90 10.47 8.42
N ASP A 246 4.49 10.29 9.67
CA ASP A 246 4.25 8.97 10.26
C ASP A 246 3.23 8.15 9.47
N MET A 247 2.20 8.83 8.95
CA MET A 247 1.15 8.24 8.12
C MET A 247 1.68 7.88 6.73
N ALA A 248 2.55 8.71 6.14
CA ALA A 248 3.18 8.43 4.85
C ALA A 248 4.08 7.16 4.94
N ILE A 249 4.99 7.12 5.92
CA ILE A 249 5.90 5.97 6.12
C ILE A 249 5.10 4.72 6.52
N GLY A 250 4.13 4.88 7.42
CA GLY A 250 3.22 3.80 7.80
C GLY A 250 2.48 3.22 6.60
N GLY A 251 2.01 4.06 5.68
CA GLY A 251 1.38 3.67 4.41
C GLY A 251 2.31 2.80 3.57
N LEU A 252 3.50 3.30 3.23
CA LEU A 252 4.46 2.58 2.39
C LEU A 252 4.86 1.21 2.98
N LEU A 253 5.16 1.17 4.28
CA LEU A 253 5.54 -0.07 4.96
C LEU A 253 4.34 -1.02 5.09
N GLY A 254 3.15 -0.48 5.33
CA GLY A 254 1.91 -1.25 5.38
C GLY A 254 1.55 -1.88 4.05
N SER A 255 1.67 -1.13 2.94
CA SER A 255 1.44 -1.63 1.59
C SER A 255 2.37 -2.80 1.30
N ASN A 256 3.68 -2.68 1.58
CA ASN A 256 4.61 -3.80 1.43
C ASN A 256 4.24 -5.04 2.25
N MET A 257 3.74 -4.86 3.47
CA MET A 257 3.26 -5.97 4.30
C MET A 257 1.98 -6.59 3.73
N PHE A 258 1.04 -5.77 3.25
CA PHE A 258 -0.21 -6.18 2.64
C PHE A 258 0.05 -6.93 1.33
N ASP A 259 0.89 -6.38 0.46
CA ASP A 259 1.26 -6.97 -0.82
C ASP A 259 1.89 -8.34 -0.66
N ALA A 260 2.78 -8.51 0.34
CA ALA A 260 3.32 -9.83 0.64
C ALA A 260 2.24 -10.83 1.09
N ALA A 261 1.18 -10.37 1.76
CA ALA A 261 0.03 -11.20 2.11
C ALA A 261 -0.86 -11.54 0.91
N ILE A 262 -0.90 -10.70 -0.14
CA ILE A 262 -1.60 -11.00 -1.41
C ILE A 262 -1.00 -12.24 -2.09
N VAL A 263 0.32 -12.45 -1.98
CA VAL A 263 1.02 -13.59 -2.59
C VAL A 263 0.69 -14.92 -1.92
N ALA A 264 0.22 -14.89 -0.66
CA ALA A 264 -0.07 -16.10 0.12
C ALA A 264 -1.36 -16.79 -0.35
#